data_AF-A0A6H1A102-F1
#
_entry.id   AF-A0A6H1A102-F1
#
_cell.length_a   1.000
_cell.length_b   1.000
_cell.length_c   1.000
_cell.angle_alpha   90.00
_cell.angle_beta   90.00
_cell.angle_gamma   90.00
#
_symmetry.space_group_name_H-M   'P 1'
#
loop_
_entity.id
_entity.type
_entity.pdbx_description
1 polymer ?
#
loop_
_entity_poly.entity_id
_entity_poly.type
_entity_poly.pdbx_seq_one_letter_code
_entity_poly.pdbx_strand_id
1 'polypeptide(L)'
;MEALRTEIAEEGLTDGPLEPFIAREVPVCHPDDLVDDVLTGLRGSSFEAVDDIAVCEGPQSARRLVGLVPLRTLVREASTTPVRSLMDADPPVIGGEVLPEHAAWKAVRHGETSVAVVDDDGRFRGLVTPAHLVEALLHAHDTDFARLGGYLATTESARSAIEEPVARRLWHRLPWLSLGLLGAAVSAWVVGLFEGPIAADVRLAFFIPGVVYLADAVGTQTEALLVRGFSVGAPLGRAVLLEARTGPVLGGLLAVVSLPAIWLAMGDAEVAIAVAVALFAACGVSTVVAAALPWSMTRSGVDPAFGSGPLATVVQDLLTLLIYFAVATAVMG
;
A
#
# COMPACT_ATOMS: atom_id res chain seq x y z
N MET A 1 16.33 7.57 28.03
CA MET A 1 15.10 7.81 27.24
C MET A 1 15.19 9.06 26.38
N GLU A 2 15.94 10.09 26.78
CA GLU A 2 16.16 11.30 25.95
C GLU A 2 17.31 11.09 24.93
N ALA A 3 18.34 10.31 25.29
CA ALA A 3 19.43 9.95 24.37
C ALA A 3 18.99 9.00 23.22
N LEU A 4 17.98 8.15 23.43
CA LEU A 4 17.43 7.26 22.40
C LEU A 4 16.49 7.98 21.42
N ARG A 5 16.02 9.18 21.77
CA ARG A 5 15.15 10.01 20.92
C ARG A 5 15.95 10.89 19.96
N THR A 6 17.22 11.14 20.25
CA THR A 6 18.07 11.99 19.41
C THR A 6 18.71 11.19 18.27
N GLU A 7 18.93 9.89 18.44
CA GLU A 7 19.47 9.01 17.38
C GLU A 7 18.46 8.73 16.26
N ILE A 8 17.16 8.67 16.59
CA ILE A 8 16.08 8.43 15.60
C ILE A 8 15.80 9.68 14.74
N ALA A 9 16.28 10.87 15.15
CA ALA A 9 16.01 12.13 14.45
C ALA A 9 17.04 12.48 13.35
N GLU A 10 18.20 11.81 13.31
CA GLU A 10 19.24 12.07 12.29
C GLU A 10 19.15 11.15 11.06
N GLU A 11 18.42 10.05 11.14
CA GLU A 11 18.20 9.18 9.99
C GLU A 11 16.97 9.63 9.23
N GLY A 12 17.18 10.23 8.05
CA GLY A 12 16.14 10.58 7.09
C GLY A 12 15.43 9.34 6.55
N LEU A 13 14.60 8.72 7.38
CA LEU A 13 13.72 7.60 7.08
C LEU A 13 12.55 8.10 6.24
N THR A 14 12.86 8.40 4.98
CA THR A 14 11.87 8.52 3.90
C THR A 14 11.35 7.13 3.55
N ASP A 15 10.03 7.01 3.40
CA ASP A 15 9.31 5.93 2.69
C ASP A 15 10.24 4.95 1.99
N GLY A 16 10.54 3.83 2.63
CA GLY A 16 11.73 3.11 2.27
C GLY A 16 11.69 1.62 2.59
N PRO A 17 12.52 0.85 1.87
CA PRO A 17 12.66 -0.59 2.03
C PRO A 17 13.02 -1.00 3.46
N LEU A 18 12.98 -2.29 3.77
CA LEU A 18 13.34 -2.85 5.10
C LEU A 18 14.72 -2.47 5.64
N GLU A 19 15.60 -1.89 4.82
CA GLU A 19 16.98 -1.53 5.13
C GLU A 19 17.22 -0.91 6.53
N PRO A 20 16.39 0.02 7.04
CA PRO A 20 16.58 0.62 8.36
C PRO A 20 16.24 -0.32 9.53
N PHE A 21 15.45 -1.37 9.28
CA PHE A 21 15.00 -2.34 10.29
C PHE A 21 15.84 -3.62 10.28
N ILE A 22 16.92 -3.66 9.49
CA ILE A 22 17.83 -4.80 9.41
C ILE A 22 18.79 -4.78 10.59
N ALA A 23 18.69 -5.80 11.43
CA ALA A 23 19.70 -6.05 12.45
C ALA A 23 20.98 -6.58 11.78
N ARG A 24 22.08 -5.85 11.91
CA ARG A 24 23.37 -6.21 11.29
C ARG A 24 24.33 -6.85 12.28
N GLU A 25 24.22 -6.49 13.55
CA GLU A 25 25.02 -7.07 14.63
C GLU A 25 24.30 -8.30 15.22
N VAL A 26 24.23 -9.35 14.41
CA VAL A 26 23.58 -10.62 14.77
C VAL A 26 24.59 -11.75 14.87
N PRO A 27 24.33 -12.77 15.70
CA PRO A 27 25.21 -13.92 15.81
C PRO A 27 25.26 -14.71 14.50
N VAL A 28 26.48 -15.08 14.09
CA VAL A 28 26.74 -15.88 12.90
C VAL A 28 27.64 -17.04 13.25
N CYS A 29 27.32 -18.24 12.78
CA CYS A 29 28.15 -19.44 12.96
C CYS A 29 28.38 -20.18 11.64
N HIS A 30 29.34 -21.10 11.65
CA HIS A 30 29.58 -22.05 10.57
C HIS A 30 28.71 -23.30 10.74
N PRO A 31 28.23 -23.96 9.67
CA PRO A 31 27.41 -25.18 9.78
C PRO A 31 28.07 -26.34 10.54
N ASP A 32 29.41 -26.35 10.61
CA ASP A 32 30.19 -27.38 11.34
C ASP A 32 30.49 -27.03 12.80
N ASP A 33 30.12 -25.83 13.25
CA ASP A 33 30.28 -25.46 14.66
C ASP A 33 29.38 -26.35 15.53
N LEU A 34 29.87 -26.68 16.72
CA LEU A 34 29.08 -27.42 17.70
C LEU A 34 28.18 -26.45 18.48
N VAL A 35 27.06 -26.95 19.00
CA VAL A 35 26.14 -26.18 19.86
C VAL A 35 26.88 -25.47 20.99
N ASP A 36 27.86 -26.12 21.63
CA ASP A 36 28.64 -25.52 22.73
C ASP A 36 29.49 -24.33 22.29
N ASP A 37 30.11 -24.41 21.11
CA ASP A 37 30.97 -23.36 20.57
C ASP A 37 30.13 -22.11 20.28
N VAL A 38 28.95 -22.30 19.67
CA VAL A 38 28.02 -21.20 19.39
C VAL A 38 27.52 -20.58 20.68
N LEU A 39 26.99 -21.38 21.63
CA LEU A 39 26.46 -20.86 22.89
C LEU A 39 27.53 -20.17 23.75
N THR A 40 28.77 -20.63 23.69
CA THR A 40 29.89 -19.98 24.37
C THR A 40 30.26 -18.66 23.69
N GLY A 41 30.27 -18.60 22.36
CA GLY A 41 30.51 -17.37 21.60
C GLY A 41 29.44 -16.29 21.81
N LEU A 42 28.22 -16.68 22.18
CA LEU A 42 27.17 -15.74 22.54
C LEU A 42 27.42 -15.04 23.89
N ARG A 43 28.17 -15.66 24.81
CA ARG A 43 28.36 -15.12 26.15
C ARG A 43 29.37 -13.97 26.15
N GLY A 44 28.96 -12.82 26.69
CA GLY A 44 29.83 -11.64 26.82
C GLY A 44 29.98 -10.81 25.54
N SER A 45 29.37 -11.25 24.44
CA SER A 45 29.24 -10.50 23.20
C SER A 45 27.99 -9.62 23.25
N SER A 46 28.06 -8.41 22.67
CA SER A 46 26.89 -7.57 22.42
C SER A 46 26.37 -7.83 21.01
N PHE A 47 25.08 -8.11 20.91
CA PHE A 47 24.35 -8.23 19.65
C PHE A 47 23.10 -7.36 19.74
N GLU A 48 22.66 -6.89 18.59
CA GLU A 48 21.40 -6.17 18.44
C GLU A 48 20.20 -7.09 18.69
N ALA A 49 20.31 -8.35 18.26
CA ALA A 49 19.35 -9.40 18.52
C ALA A 49 19.99 -10.80 18.50
N VAL A 50 19.38 -11.74 19.23
CA VAL A 50 19.91 -13.11 19.42
C VAL A 50 18.83 -14.18 19.27
N ASP A 51 17.65 -13.83 18.78
CA ASP A 51 16.52 -14.77 18.64
C ASP A 51 16.87 -15.93 17.69
N ASP A 52 17.56 -15.60 16.60
CA ASP A 52 17.99 -16.51 15.55
C ASP A 52 19.48 -16.31 15.25
N ILE A 53 20.17 -17.41 14.97
CA ILE A 53 21.59 -17.42 14.59
C ILE A 53 21.67 -17.68 13.09
N ALA A 54 22.38 -16.81 12.37
CA ALA A 54 22.60 -17.00 10.95
C ALA A 54 23.71 -18.03 10.72
N VAL A 55 23.41 -19.06 9.94
CA VAL A 55 24.39 -20.07 9.55
C VAL A 55 24.95 -19.69 8.19
N CYS A 56 26.26 -19.40 8.14
CA CYS A 56 26.92 -18.90 6.95
C CYS A 56 28.14 -19.74 6.58
N GLU A 57 28.41 -19.82 5.27
CA GLU A 57 29.64 -20.39 4.72
C GLU A 57 30.50 -19.31 4.06
N GLY A 58 31.81 -19.58 3.99
CA GLY A 58 32.78 -18.71 3.32
C GLY A 58 33.45 -17.67 4.25
N PRO A 59 34.38 -16.89 3.70
CA PRO A 59 35.15 -15.92 4.47
C PRO A 59 34.28 -14.77 4.96
N GLN A 60 34.69 -14.12 6.04
CA GLN A 60 33.92 -13.08 6.72
C GLN A 60 33.46 -11.93 5.80
N SER A 61 34.25 -11.62 4.76
CA SER A 61 34.00 -10.59 3.75
C SER A 61 32.99 -10.97 2.65
N ALA A 62 32.62 -12.24 2.53
CA ALA A 62 31.71 -12.74 1.49
C ALA A 62 30.85 -13.91 2.01
N ARG A 63 30.38 -13.80 3.25
CA ARG A 63 29.58 -14.84 3.91
C ARG A 63 28.28 -15.09 3.14
N ARG A 64 28.07 -16.34 2.76
CA ARG A 64 26.85 -16.80 2.09
C ARG A 64 25.94 -17.46 3.12
N LEU A 65 24.68 -17.04 3.17
CA LEU A 65 23.69 -17.65 4.05
C LEU A 65 23.38 -19.07 3.56
N VAL A 66 23.43 -20.04 4.48
CA VAL A 66 23.07 -21.45 4.20
C VAL A 66 21.97 -21.98 5.10
N GLY A 67 21.61 -21.25 6.16
CA GLY A 67 20.48 -21.58 7.01
C GLY A 67 20.28 -20.61 8.16
N LEU A 68 19.20 -20.80 8.90
CA LEU A 68 18.93 -20.13 10.17
C LEU A 68 18.71 -21.19 11.25
N VAL A 69 19.13 -20.89 12.48
CA VAL A 69 18.80 -21.75 13.63
C VAL A 69 18.31 -20.90 14.80
N PRO A 70 17.10 -21.16 15.32
CA PRO A 70 16.60 -20.45 16.49
C PRO A 70 17.45 -20.73 17.73
N LEU A 71 17.73 -19.72 18.55
CA LEU A 71 18.49 -19.89 19.79
C LEU A 71 17.83 -20.92 20.73
N ARG A 72 16.49 -20.92 20.77
CA ARG A 72 15.69 -21.90 21.53
C ARG A 72 15.98 -23.36 21.14
N THR A 73 16.38 -23.61 19.89
CA THR A 73 16.75 -24.94 19.40
C THR A 73 18.12 -25.32 19.95
N LEU A 74 19.11 -24.43 19.82
CA LEU A 74 20.47 -24.67 20.34
C LEU A 74 20.49 -24.95 21.84
N VAL A 75 19.70 -24.21 22.63
CA VAL A 75 19.65 -24.38 24.10
C VAL A 75 19.06 -25.74 24.53
N ARG A 76 18.31 -26.43 23.68
CA ARG A 76 17.66 -27.72 23.98
C ARG A 76 18.48 -28.94 23.57
N GLU A 77 19.48 -28.74 22.72
CA GLU A 77 20.22 -29.82 22.07
C GLU A 77 21.50 -30.17 22.82
N ALA A 78 22.08 -31.33 22.52
CA ALA A 78 23.35 -31.74 23.10
C ALA A 78 24.49 -30.83 22.63
N SER A 79 25.42 -30.53 23.54
CA SER A 79 26.57 -29.65 23.30
C SER A 79 27.46 -30.09 22.12
N THR A 80 27.48 -31.38 21.83
CA THR A 80 28.26 -32.00 20.74
C THR A 80 27.50 -32.10 19.41
N THR A 81 26.26 -31.64 19.34
CA THR A 81 25.47 -31.68 18.09
C THR A 81 25.97 -30.59 17.14
N PRO A 82 26.20 -30.88 15.85
CA PRO A 82 26.61 -29.87 14.87
C PRO A 82 25.42 -29.05 14.38
N VAL A 83 25.62 -27.73 14.18
CA VAL A 83 24.56 -26.79 13.78
C VAL A 83 23.88 -27.18 12.47
N ARG A 84 24.60 -27.76 11.49
CA ARG A 84 24.04 -28.22 10.21
C ARG A 84 22.88 -29.20 10.34
N SER A 85 22.79 -29.93 11.46
CA SER A 85 21.69 -30.88 11.71
C SER A 85 20.45 -30.25 12.34
N LEU A 86 20.58 -29.00 12.81
CA LEU A 86 19.56 -28.27 13.55
C LEU A 86 19.00 -27.07 12.77
N MET A 87 19.77 -26.55 11.81
CA MET A 87 19.37 -25.39 11.03
C MET A 87 18.24 -25.70 10.06
N ASP A 88 17.38 -24.71 9.81
CA ASP A 88 16.55 -24.67 8.62
C ASP A 88 17.43 -24.26 7.43
N ALA A 89 17.52 -25.15 6.44
CA ALA A 89 18.31 -24.96 5.22
C ALA A 89 17.52 -24.22 4.12
N ASP A 90 16.22 -23.98 4.29
CA ASP A 90 15.38 -23.16 3.42
C ASP A 90 14.68 -22.03 4.19
N PRO A 91 15.45 -21.16 4.87
CA PRO A 91 14.87 -20.11 5.70
C PRO A 91 14.14 -19.05 4.84
N PRO A 92 13.24 -18.25 5.43
CA PRO A 92 12.66 -17.12 4.74
C PRO A 92 13.75 -16.07 4.42
N VAL A 93 14.06 -15.89 3.14
CA VAL A 93 15.07 -14.93 2.64
C VAL A 93 14.47 -13.79 1.82
N ILE A 94 14.90 -12.56 2.01
CA ILE A 94 14.47 -11.39 1.22
C ILE A 94 15.66 -10.53 0.79
N GLY A 95 15.47 -9.67 -0.20
CA GLY A 95 16.39 -8.57 -0.49
C GLY A 95 16.17 -7.38 0.45
N GLY A 96 17.17 -6.51 0.57
CA GLY A 96 17.08 -5.29 1.41
C GLY A 96 15.97 -4.34 0.97
N GLU A 97 15.71 -4.26 -0.34
CA GLU A 97 14.77 -3.34 -0.99
C GLU A 97 13.28 -3.75 -0.90
N VAL A 98 12.92 -4.68 -0.02
CA VAL A 98 11.58 -5.27 0.07
C VAL A 98 10.73 -4.56 1.13
N LEU A 99 9.42 -4.50 0.92
CA LEU A 99 8.48 -3.90 1.88
C LEU A 99 8.33 -4.73 3.18
N PRO A 100 8.11 -4.08 4.34
CA PRO A 100 7.92 -4.78 5.62
C PRO A 100 6.84 -5.86 5.62
N GLU A 101 5.71 -5.64 4.96
CA GLU A 101 4.58 -6.57 4.88
C GLU A 101 4.96 -7.87 4.18
N HIS A 102 5.82 -7.79 3.16
CA HIS A 102 6.32 -8.95 2.45
C HIS A 102 7.22 -9.80 3.32
N ALA A 103 8.12 -9.18 4.09
CA ALA A 103 8.95 -9.91 5.06
C ALA A 103 8.06 -10.61 6.08
N ALA A 104 7.06 -9.91 6.63
CA ALA A 104 6.14 -10.49 7.60
C ALA A 104 5.34 -11.66 7.02
N TRP A 105 4.84 -11.50 5.79
CA TRP A 105 4.16 -12.57 5.09
C TRP A 105 5.07 -13.79 4.88
N LYS A 106 6.34 -13.57 4.48
CA LYS A 106 7.30 -14.64 4.25
C LYS A 106 7.66 -15.37 5.55
N ALA A 107 7.91 -14.63 6.64
CA ALA A 107 8.14 -15.20 7.97
C ALA A 107 7.00 -16.15 8.38
N VAL A 108 5.76 -15.66 8.31
CA VAL A 108 4.56 -16.44 8.67
C VAL A 108 4.38 -17.67 7.79
N ARG A 109 4.64 -17.56 6.48
CA ARG A 109 4.54 -18.69 5.54
C ARG A 109 5.54 -19.79 5.81
N HIS A 110 6.74 -19.44 6.26
CA HIS A 110 7.77 -20.41 6.63
C HIS A 110 7.64 -20.89 8.09
N GLY A 111 6.75 -20.30 8.90
CA GLY A 111 6.60 -20.65 10.32
C GLY A 111 7.74 -20.13 11.21
N GLU A 112 8.49 -19.17 10.70
CA GLU A 112 9.67 -18.59 11.34
C GLU A 112 9.38 -17.21 11.91
N THR A 113 10.19 -16.79 12.89
CA THR A 113 10.01 -15.53 13.61
C THR A 113 10.85 -14.39 13.04
N SER A 114 11.97 -14.71 12.39
CA SER A 114 12.86 -13.74 11.73
C SER A 114 12.96 -14.02 10.24
N VAL A 115 13.42 -13.02 9.48
CA VAL A 115 13.68 -13.13 8.04
C VAL A 115 15.12 -12.76 7.76
N ALA A 116 15.83 -13.56 6.98
CA ALA A 116 17.18 -13.23 6.57
C ALA A 116 17.21 -12.30 5.38
N VAL A 117 18.10 -11.32 5.42
CA VAL A 117 18.33 -10.39 4.31
C VAL A 117 19.61 -10.76 3.59
N VAL A 118 19.53 -10.86 2.26
CA VAL A 118 20.67 -11.13 1.38
C VAL A 118 20.77 -10.09 0.27
N ASP A 119 21.97 -9.92 -0.29
CA ASP A 119 22.17 -9.17 -1.53
C ASP A 119 21.88 -10.02 -2.79
N ASP A 120 21.99 -9.41 -3.97
CA ASP A 120 21.76 -10.09 -5.26
C ASP A 120 22.74 -11.25 -5.52
N ASP A 121 23.91 -11.24 -4.87
CA ASP A 121 24.91 -12.31 -4.93
C ASP A 121 24.64 -13.43 -3.89
N GLY A 122 23.56 -13.31 -3.09
CA GLY A 122 23.20 -14.24 -2.02
C GLY A 122 24.06 -14.12 -0.76
N ARG A 123 24.80 -13.02 -0.58
CA ARG A 123 25.58 -12.76 0.63
C ARG A 123 24.67 -12.27 1.74
N PHE A 124 24.95 -12.75 2.94
CA PHE A 124 24.20 -12.40 4.14
C PHE A 124 24.43 -10.93 4.54
N ARG A 125 23.34 -10.19 4.76
CA ARG A 125 23.35 -8.75 5.10
C ARG A 125 22.86 -8.47 6.52
N GLY A 126 22.07 -9.38 7.10
CA GLY A 126 21.50 -9.25 8.45
C GLY A 126 20.19 -10.00 8.60
N LEU A 127 19.52 -9.78 9.73
CA LEU A 127 18.20 -10.34 10.03
C LEU A 127 17.18 -9.24 10.28
N VAL A 128 15.95 -9.44 9.85
CA VAL A 128 14.80 -8.70 10.37
C VAL A 128 14.20 -9.56 11.48
N THR A 129 14.39 -9.11 12.71
CA THR A 129 14.01 -9.83 13.94
C THR A 129 12.52 -9.63 14.22
N PRO A 130 11.91 -10.36 15.17
CA PRO A 130 10.50 -10.19 15.47
C PRO A 130 10.18 -8.77 15.96
N ALA A 131 11.07 -8.19 16.76
CA ALA A 131 10.92 -6.82 17.27
C ALA A 131 10.99 -5.80 16.13
N HIS A 132 12.01 -5.89 15.26
CA HIS A 132 12.15 -4.99 14.12
C HIS A 132 11.05 -5.19 13.09
N LEU A 133 10.56 -6.41 12.91
CA LEU A 133 9.43 -6.68 12.03
C LEU A 133 8.16 -5.99 12.54
N VAL A 134 7.88 -6.06 13.84
CA VAL A 134 6.74 -5.36 14.45
C VAL A 134 6.89 -3.85 14.32
N GLU A 135 8.08 -3.31 14.53
CA GLU A 135 8.38 -1.89 14.37
C GLU A 135 8.20 -1.42 12.92
N ALA A 136 8.76 -2.17 11.96
CA ALA A 136 8.64 -1.90 10.53
C ALA A 136 7.18 -1.93 10.06
N LEU A 137 6.39 -2.90 10.54
CA LEU A 137 4.96 -2.98 10.24
C LEU A 137 4.17 -1.83 10.86
N LEU A 138 4.51 -1.41 12.08
CA LEU A 138 3.86 -0.26 12.72
C LEU A 138 4.18 1.04 11.98
N HIS A 139 5.43 1.20 11.54
CA HIS A 139 5.85 2.34 10.75
C HIS A 139 5.16 2.40 9.38
N ALA A 140 5.09 1.26 8.69
CA ALA A 140 4.37 1.15 7.42
C ALA A 140 2.88 1.46 7.57
N HIS A 141 2.27 0.98 8.66
CA HIS A 141 0.88 1.27 8.99
C HIS A 141 0.60 2.77 9.20
N ASP A 142 1.45 3.46 9.98
CA ASP A 142 1.33 4.90 10.21
C ASP A 142 1.47 5.69 8.90
N THR A 143 2.39 5.26 8.03
CA THR A 143 2.66 5.86 6.72
C THR A 143 1.47 5.73 5.76
N ASP A 144 0.91 4.53 5.63
CA ASP A 144 -0.28 4.28 4.80
C ASP A 144 -1.48 5.12 5.26
N PHE A 145 -1.67 5.24 6.58
CA PHE A 145 -2.72 6.09 7.14
C PHE A 145 -2.51 7.58 6.87
N ALA A 146 -1.27 8.07 6.96
CA ALA A 146 -0.95 9.46 6.65
C ALA A 146 -1.28 9.80 5.19
N ARG A 147 -0.96 8.90 4.26
CA ARG A 147 -1.22 9.04 2.82
C ARG A 147 -2.72 9.10 2.50
N LEU A 148 -3.53 8.21 3.10
CA LEU A 148 -4.99 8.25 2.97
C LEU A 148 -5.60 9.60 3.41
N GLY A 149 -4.98 10.26 4.40
CA GLY A 149 -5.40 11.57 4.90
C GLY A 149 -4.89 12.77 4.09
N GLY A 150 -4.10 12.56 3.03
CA GLY A 150 -3.47 13.64 2.27
C GLY A 150 -2.38 14.38 3.05
N TYR A 151 -1.66 13.68 3.93
CA TYR A 151 -0.43 14.21 4.52
C TYR A 151 0.76 13.82 3.63
N LEU A 152 1.70 14.76 3.41
CA LEU A 152 2.99 14.43 2.78
C LEU A 152 3.73 13.45 3.70
N ALA A 153 4.43 12.48 3.13
CA ALA A 153 5.06 11.33 3.81
C ALA A 153 6.26 11.66 4.74
N THR A 154 6.22 12.83 5.35
CA THR A 154 7.02 13.19 6.50
C THR A 154 6.01 13.61 7.56
N THR A 155 5.73 12.80 8.57
CA THR A 155 6.46 12.84 9.84
C THR A 155 5.80 11.97 10.91
N GLU A 156 6.64 11.19 11.60
CA GLU A 156 6.53 10.71 12.99
C GLU A 156 5.23 10.03 13.44
N SER A 157 5.33 9.19 14.48
CA SER A 157 4.22 8.42 15.06
C SER A 157 2.90 9.19 15.10
N ALA A 158 1.75 8.53 14.88
CA ALA A 158 0.42 9.16 14.91
C ALA A 158 0.17 10.15 16.08
N ARG A 159 0.90 9.98 17.20
CA ARG A 159 0.92 10.89 18.35
C ARG A 159 1.49 12.29 18.06
N SER A 160 2.59 12.42 17.33
CA SER A 160 3.17 13.73 17.00
C SER A 160 2.36 14.46 15.92
N ALA A 161 1.73 13.73 14.99
CA ALA A 161 0.78 14.28 14.02
C ALA A 161 -0.44 14.94 14.71
N ILE A 162 -0.88 14.42 15.86
CA ILE A 162 -1.96 15.02 16.67
C ILE A 162 -1.50 16.27 17.42
N GLU A 163 -0.22 16.40 17.76
CA GLU A 163 0.35 17.55 18.48
C GLU A 163 1.01 18.58 17.52
N GLU A 164 0.97 18.32 16.22
CA GLU A 164 1.67 19.11 15.21
C GLU A 164 1.19 20.57 15.15
N PRO A 165 2.09 21.57 15.08
CA PRO A 165 1.73 22.97 14.97
C PRO A 165 0.87 23.26 13.73
N VAL A 166 -0.08 24.20 13.86
CA VAL A 166 -1.02 24.57 12.77
C VAL A 166 -0.30 24.91 11.47
N ALA A 167 0.81 25.65 11.53
CA ALA A 167 1.58 26.05 10.35
C ALA A 167 2.08 24.84 9.55
N ARG A 168 2.52 23.78 10.24
CA ARG A 168 3.05 22.57 9.61
C ARG A 168 1.94 21.72 9.00
N ARG A 169 0.79 21.60 9.68
CA ARG A 169 -0.42 20.97 9.11
C ARG A 169 -0.88 21.67 7.83
N LEU A 170 -0.89 23.01 7.83
CA LEU A 170 -1.24 23.79 6.64
C LEU A 170 -0.27 23.50 5.50
N TRP A 171 1.03 23.44 5.78
CA TRP A 171 2.05 23.10 4.78
C TRP A 171 1.83 21.72 4.14
N HIS A 172 1.46 20.72 4.93
CA HIS A 172 1.19 19.37 4.42
C HIS A 172 -0.12 19.25 3.64
N ARG A 173 -1.15 20.03 3.99
CA ARG A 173 -2.51 19.91 3.41
C ARG A 173 -2.78 20.88 2.26
N LEU A 174 -2.23 22.09 2.29
CA LEU A 174 -2.49 23.14 1.30
C LEU A 174 -2.19 22.72 -0.14
N PRO A 175 -1.08 22.00 -0.44
CA PRO A 175 -0.82 21.55 -1.81
C PRO A 175 -1.95 20.65 -2.36
N TRP A 176 -2.39 19.68 -1.56
CA TRP A 176 -3.46 18.77 -1.92
C TRP A 176 -4.83 19.44 -2.03
N LEU A 177 -5.15 20.36 -1.11
CA LEU A 177 -6.37 21.16 -1.18
C LEU A 177 -6.37 22.12 -2.37
N SER A 178 -5.20 22.67 -2.74
CA SER A 178 -5.07 23.52 -3.92
C SER A 178 -5.29 22.71 -5.19
N LEU A 179 -4.77 21.48 -5.26
CA LEU A 179 -5.04 20.56 -6.36
C LEU A 179 -6.54 20.22 -6.46
N GLY A 180 -7.18 19.90 -5.33
CA GLY A 180 -8.63 19.66 -5.29
C GLY A 180 -9.45 20.88 -5.72
N LEU A 181 -9.05 22.08 -5.31
CA LEU A 181 -9.70 23.33 -5.72
C LEU A 181 -9.56 23.58 -7.23
N LEU A 182 -8.37 23.33 -7.79
CA LEU A 182 -8.16 23.40 -9.24
C LEU A 182 -9.04 22.38 -9.97
N GLY A 183 -9.10 21.14 -9.46
CA GLY A 183 -9.98 20.11 -9.98
C GLY A 183 -11.45 20.53 -9.98
N ALA A 184 -11.94 21.07 -8.85
CA ALA A 184 -13.30 21.58 -8.74
C ALA A 184 -13.59 22.72 -9.73
N ALA A 185 -12.63 23.61 -9.97
CA ALA A 185 -12.76 24.67 -10.97
C ALA A 185 -12.87 24.11 -12.41
N VAL A 186 -12.08 23.07 -12.74
CA VAL A 186 -12.18 22.37 -14.03
C VAL A 186 -13.51 21.63 -14.14
N SER A 187 -13.97 20.96 -13.08
CA SER A 187 -15.28 20.30 -13.05
C SER A 187 -16.43 21.28 -13.28
N ALA A 188 -16.38 22.45 -12.65
CA ALA A 188 -17.36 23.52 -12.88
C ALA A 188 -17.34 24.00 -14.34
N TRP A 189 -16.15 24.16 -14.94
CA TRP A 189 -16.02 24.50 -16.35
C TRP A 189 -16.60 23.42 -17.26
N VAL A 190 -16.34 22.14 -16.99
CA VAL A 190 -16.92 21.00 -17.73
C VAL A 190 -18.44 21.00 -17.65
N VAL A 191 -19.02 21.17 -16.46
CA VAL A 191 -20.48 21.30 -16.31
C VAL A 191 -21.02 22.46 -17.15
N GLY A 192 -20.30 23.58 -17.22
CA GLY A 192 -20.66 24.73 -18.05
C GLY A 192 -20.69 24.42 -19.55
N LEU A 193 -19.89 23.46 -20.05
CA LEU A 193 -19.95 23.01 -21.45
C LEU A 193 -21.28 22.31 -21.77
N PHE A 194 -22.01 21.83 -20.75
CA PHE A 194 -23.29 21.15 -20.87
C PHE A 194 -24.46 21.99 -20.35
N GLU A 195 -24.32 23.33 -20.35
CA GLU A 195 -25.42 24.26 -19.99
C GLU A 195 -26.67 24.02 -20.85
N GLY A 196 -26.51 23.70 -22.14
CA GLY A 196 -27.62 23.39 -23.04
C GLY A 196 -28.49 22.23 -22.56
N PRO A 197 -27.93 21.01 -22.39
CA PRO A 197 -28.63 19.87 -21.82
C PRO A 197 -29.26 20.14 -20.44
N ILE A 198 -28.56 20.87 -19.56
CA ILE A 198 -29.09 21.24 -18.24
C ILE A 198 -30.26 22.22 -18.35
N ALA A 199 -30.22 23.16 -19.29
CA ALA A 199 -31.32 24.09 -19.53
C ALA A 199 -32.54 23.39 -20.15
N ALA A 200 -32.31 22.34 -20.95
CA ALA A 200 -33.38 21.49 -21.48
C ALA A 200 -34.07 20.70 -20.36
N ASP A 201 -33.30 20.15 -19.40
CA ASP A 201 -33.86 19.54 -18.20
C ASP A 201 -32.97 19.76 -16.96
N VAL A 202 -33.42 20.70 -16.10
CA VAL A 202 -32.71 21.07 -14.87
C VAL A 202 -32.61 19.90 -13.88
N ARG A 203 -33.49 18.89 -13.98
CA ARG A 203 -33.47 17.72 -13.09
C ARG A 203 -32.19 16.90 -13.27
N LEU A 204 -31.53 16.97 -14.42
CA LEU A 204 -30.22 16.35 -14.63
C LEU A 204 -29.17 16.85 -13.63
N ALA A 205 -29.24 18.12 -13.23
CA ALA A 205 -28.28 18.68 -12.28
C ALA A 205 -28.42 18.07 -10.88
N PHE A 206 -29.62 17.60 -10.50
CA PHE A 206 -29.88 17.02 -9.17
C PHE A 206 -29.16 15.70 -8.94
N PHE A 207 -28.85 14.97 -10.01
CA PHE A 207 -28.21 13.66 -9.93
C PHE A 207 -26.68 13.72 -10.04
N ILE A 208 -26.11 14.86 -10.43
CA ILE A 208 -24.65 15.03 -10.57
C ILE A 208 -23.91 14.59 -9.30
N PRO A 209 -24.26 15.07 -8.08
CA PRO A 209 -23.51 14.70 -6.88
C PRO A 209 -23.55 13.19 -6.60
N GLY A 210 -24.69 12.55 -6.86
CA GLY A 210 -24.87 11.12 -6.62
C GLY A 210 -24.10 10.26 -7.61
N VAL A 211 -24.12 10.61 -8.90
CA VAL A 211 -23.39 9.87 -9.94
C VAL A 211 -21.89 10.01 -9.75
N VAL A 212 -21.40 11.24 -9.50
CA VAL A 212 -19.99 11.52 -9.21
C VAL A 212 -19.53 10.73 -7.98
N TYR A 213 -20.25 10.83 -6.86
CA TYR A 213 -19.92 10.11 -5.64
C TYR A 213 -19.87 8.59 -5.83
N LEU A 214 -20.86 7.99 -6.50
CA LEU A 214 -20.91 6.53 -6.66
C LEU A 214 -19.79 6.02 -7.56
N ALA A 215 -19.49 6.73 -8.66
CA ALA A 215 -18.40 6.36 -9.54
C ALA A 215 -17.04 6.50 -8.85
N ASP A 216 -16.82 7.60 -8.12
CA ASP A 216 -15.62 7.83 -7.31
C ASP A 216 -15.46 6.72 -6.26
N ALA A 217 -16.50 6.46 -5.46
CA ALA A 217 -16.48 5.43 -4.42
C ALA A 217 -16.18 4.02 -4.95
N VAL A 218 -16.68 3.67 -6.14
CA VAL A 218 -16.34 2.40 -6.80
C VAL A 218 -14.88 2.36 -7.20
N GLY A 219 -14.34 3.44 -7.76
CA GLY A 219 -12.92 3.49 -8.15
C GLY A 219 -11.97 3.54 -6.95
N THR A 220 -12.30 4.28 -5.88
CA THR A 220 -11.51 4.29 -4.63
C THR A 220 -11.45 2.89 -4.01
N GLN A 221 -12.52 2.09 -4.09
CA GLN A 221 -12.51 0.69 -3.65
C GLN A 221 -11.55 -0.15 -4.50
N THR A 222 -11.55 0.02 -5.82
CA THR A 222 -10.61 -0.64 -6.73
C THR A 222 -9.16 -0.20 -6.46
N GLU A 223 -8.91 1.10 -6.26
CA GLU A 223 -7.58 1.64 -5.90
C GLU A 223 -7.06 1.05 -4.60
N ALA A 224 -7.85 1.07 -3.54
CA ALA A 224 -7.46 0.53 -2.24
C ALA A 224 -7.09 -0.97 -2.34
N LEU A 225 -7.86 -1.73 -3.12
CA LEU A 225 -7.56 -3.15 -3.36
C LEU A 225 -6.26 -3.34 -4.13
N LEU A 226 -6.04 -2.56 -5.20
CA LEU A 226 -4.89 -2.71 -6.07
C LEU A 226 -3.60 -2.21 -5.40
N VAL A 227 -3.61 -1.03 -4.76
CA VAL A 227 -2.49 -0.49 -3.98
C VAL A 227 -2.05 -1.48 -2.91
N ARG A 228 -2.99 -2.09 -2.19
CA ARG A 228 -2.67 -3.16 -1.24
C ARG A 228 -2.11 -4.41 -1.91
N GLY A 229 -2.59 -4.75 -3.11
CA GLY A 229 -2.03 -5.83 -3.93
C GLY A 229 -0.56 -5.57 -4.31
N PHE A 230 -0.21 -4.32 -4.65
CA PHE A 230 1.16 -3.90 -4.93
C PHE A 230 2.04 -4.05 -3.68
N SER A 231 1.56 -3.62 -2.51
CA SER A 231 2.36 -3.65 -1.27
C SER A 231 2.69 -5.06 -0.78
N VAL A 232 1.91 -6.07 -1.17
CA VAL A 232 2.15 -7.49 -0.86
C VAL A 232 2.62 -8.33 -2.06
N GLY A 233 2.95 -7.68 -3.19
CA GLY A 233 3.59 -8.31 -4.35
C GLY A 233 2.72 -9.36 -5.02
N ALA A 234 1.41 -9.21 -4.92
CA ALA A 234 0.46 -10.10 -5.57
C ALA A 234 0.57 -9.97 -7.10
N PRO A 235 0.26 -11.03 -7.87
CA PRO A 235 0.24 -10.94 -9.33
C PRO A 235 -0.96 -10.10 -9.83
N LEU A 236 -0.68 -8.87 -10.23
CA LEU A 236 -1.73 -7.84 -10.45
C LEU A 236 -2.47 -7.93 -11.78
N GLY A 237 -1.89 -8.58 -12.80
CA GLY A 237 -2.54 -8.68 -14.11
C GLY A 237 -3.92 -9.35 -14.02
N ARG A 238 -4.08 -10.34 -13.14
CA ARG A 238 -5.37 -10.98 -12.88
C ARG A 238 -6.29 -10.08 -12.05
N ALA A 239 -5.76 -9.36 -11.06
CA ALA A 239 -6.54 -8.46 -10.21
C ALA A 239 -7.16 -7.31 -11.04
N VAL A 240 -6.37 -6.65 -11.89
CA VAL A 240 -6.83 -5.60 -12.80
C VAL A 240 -7.94 -6.09 -13.73
N LEU A 241 -7.80 -7.31 -14.28
CA LEU A 241 -8.84 -7.89 -15.14
C LEU A 241 -10.13 -8.21 -14.38
N LEU A 242 -10.03 -8.63 -13.12
CA LEU A 242 -11.19 -8.87 -12.28
C LEU A 242 -11.90 -7.56 -11.96
N GLU A 243 -11.16 -6.53 -11.57
CA GLU A 243 -11.72 -5.20 -11.25
C GLU A 243 -12.38 -4.53 -12.45
N ALA A 244 -11.77 -4.63 -13.64
CA ALA A 244 -12.38 -4.15 -14.89
C ALA A 244 -13.73 -4.82 -15.21
N ARG A 245 -14.01 -6.01 -14.64
CA ARG A 245 -15.32 -6.68 -14.73
C ARG A 245 -16.23 -6.31 -13.56
N THR A 246 -15.68 -6.12 -12.37
CA THR A 246 -16.43 -5.73 -11.18
C THR A 246 -17.11 -4.37 -11.37
N GLY A 247 -16.44 -3.39 -11.97
CA GLY A 247 -17.00 -2.03 -12.19
C GLY A 247 -18.32 -2.00 -12.95
N PRO A 248 -18.41 -2.57 -14.16
CA PRO A 248 -19.67 -2.64 -14.91
C PRO A 248 -20.76 -3.44 -14.19
N VAL A 249 -20.40 -4.49 -13.43
CA VAL A 249 -21.37 -5.27 -12.65
C VAL A 249 -21.96 -4.42 -11.53
N LEU A 250 -21.12 -3.73 -10.75
CA LEU A 250 -21.58 -2.80 -9.70
C LEU A 250 -22.41 -1.66 -10.29
N GLY A 251 -21.94 -1.05 -11.36
CA GLY A 251 -22.67 -0.01 -12.08
C GLY A 251 -24.03 -0.49 -12.58
N GLY A 252 -24.11 -1.74 -13.07
CA GLY A 252 -25.36 -2.37 -13.51
C GLY A 252 -26.33 -2.61 -12.36
N LEU A 253 -25.84 -3.07 -11.21
CA LEU A 253 -26.66 -3.21 -10.00
C LEU A 253 -27.19 -1.87 -9.51
N LEU A 254 -26.34 -0.84 -9.48
CA LEU A 254 -26.74 0.54 -9.14
C LEU A 254 -27.76 1.09 -10.14
N ALA A 255 -27.60 0.81 -11.44
CA ALA A 255 -28.55 1.18 -12.48
C ALA A 255 -29.93 0.52 -12.26
N VAL A 256 -29.95 -0.78 -11.96
CA VAL A 256 -31.19 -1.54 -11.69
C VAL A 256 -31.94 -0.99 -10.48
N VAL A 257 -31.23 -0.54 -9.45
CA VAL A 257 -31.84 0.04 -8.24
C VAL A 257 -32.28 1.50 -8.47
N SER A 258 -31.43 2.30 -9.12
CA SER A 258 -31.67 3.74 -9.30
C SER A 258 -32.77 4.03 -10.32
N LEU A 259 -32.85 3.30 -11.42
CA LEU A 259 -33.84 3.53 -12.49
C LEU A 259 -35.29 3.56 -11.96
N PRO A 260 -35.82 2.51 -11.30
CA PRO A 260 -37.19 2.55 -10.80
C PRO A 260 -37.37 3.60 -9.70
N ALA A 261 -36.37 3.83 -8.85
CA ALA A 261 -36.44 4.83 -7.79
C ALA A 261 -36.57 6.26 -8.35
N ILE A 262 -35.75 6.60 -9.36
CA ILE A 262 -35.77 7.90 -10.02
C ILE A 262 -37.06 8.06 -10.82
N TRP A 263 -37.48 7.03 -11.54
CA TRP A 263 -38.73 7.08 -12.31
C TRP A 263 -39.94 7.33 -11.40
N LEU A 264 -40.03 6.65 -10.25
CA LEU A 264 -41.10 6.85 -9.27
C LEU A 264 -41.06 8.24 -8.62
N ALA A 265 -39.86 8.79 -8.39
CA ALA A 265 -39.70 10.10 -7.75
C ALA A 265 -39.95 11.28 -8.70
N MET A 266 -39.51 11.17 -9.95
CA MET A 266 -39.52 12.27 -10.92
C MET A 266 -40.64 12.18 -11.96
N GLY A 267 -41.27 11.00 -12.09
CA GLY A 267 -42.30 10.75 -13.10
C GLY A 267 -41.79 10.73 -14.55
N ASP A 268 -40.47 10.68 -14.74
CA ASP A 268 -39.80 10.84 -16.03
C ASP A 268 -38.86 9.67 -16.31
N ALA A 269 -39.15 8.93 -17.39
CA ALA A 269 -38.38 7.75 -17.76
C ALA A 269 -37.06 8.13 -18.44
N GLU A 270 -36.97 9.26 -19.14
CA GLU A 270 -35.78 9.67 -19.88
C GLU A 270 -34.66 10.03 -18.91
N VAL A 271 -34.97 10.86 -17.89
CA VAL A 271 -34.03 11.20 -16.82
C VAL A 271 -33.60 9.95 -16.04
N ALA A 272 -34.54 9.05 -15.72
CA ALA A 272 -34.24 7.81 -15.01
C ALA A 272 -33.29 6.90 -15.81
N ILE A 273 -33.52 6.75 -17.12
CA ILE A 273 -32.66 5.96 -18.02
C ILE A 273 -31.30 6.64 -18.17
N ALA A 274 -31.24 7.95 -18.38
CA ALA A 274 -29.99 8.70 -18.52
C ALA A 274 -29.09 8.51 -17.29
N VAL A 275 -29.64 8.67 -16.08
CA VAL A 275 -28.89 8.48 -14.83
C VAL A 275 -28.44 7.03 -14.66
N ALA A 276 -29.33 6.06 -14.91
CA ALA A 276 -29.01 4.64 -14.75
C ALA A 276 -27.90 4.17 -15.72
N VAL A 277 -27.98 4.57 -17.00
CA VAL A 277 -26.95 4.25 -18.00
C VAL A 277 -25.65 4.97 -17.68
N ALA A 278 -25.72 6.21 -17.20
CA ALA A 278 -24.54 6.95 -16.78
C ALA A 278 -23.83 6.29 -15.59
N LEU A 279 -24.58 5.81 -14.58
CA LEU A 279 -24.00 5.05 -13.45
C LEU A 279 -23.29 3.78 -13.93
N PHE A 280 -23.92 3.02 -14.82
CA PHE A 280 -23.30 1.84 -15.42
C PHE A 280 -21.97 2.17 -16.12
N ALA A 281 -21.98 3.18 -16.99
CA ALA A 281 -20.81 3.58 -17.76
C ALA A 281 -19.72 4.20 -16.87
N ALA A 282 -20.08 5.10 -15.96
CA ALA A 282 -19.15 5.81 -15.08
C ALA A 282 -18.48 4.84 -14.10
N CYS A 283 -19.20 3.91 -13.49
CA CYS A 283 -18.59 2.91 -12.62
C CYS A 283 -17.64 1.98 -13.39
N GLY A 284 -18.03 1.58 -14.61
CA GLY A 284 -17.17 0.78 -15.48
C GLY A 284 -15.85 1.48 -15.80
N VAL A 285 -15.92 2.73 -16.28
CA VAL A 285 -14.72 3.52 -16.60
C VAL A 285 -13.91 3.83 -15.34
N SER A 286 -14.56 4.16 -14.22
CA SER A 286 -13.91 4.46 -12.95
C SER A 286 -12.98 3.33 -12.51
N THR A 287 -13.44 2.07 -12.52
CA THR A 287 -12.56 0.93 -12.15
C THR A 287 -11.37 0.73 -13.08
N VAL A 288 -11.50 1.02 -14.37
CA VAL A 288 -10.39 0.93 -15.33
C VAL A 288 -9.36 2.02 -15.07
N VAL A 289 -9.80 3.24 -14.80
CA VAL A 289 -8.93 4.39 -14.52
C VAL A 289 -8.23 4.22 -13.17
N ALA A 290 -8.99 3.82 -12.15
CA ALA A 290 -8.53 3.46 -10.81
C ALA A 290 -7.45 2.36 -10.85
N ALA A 291 -7.54 1.42 -11.80
CA ALA A 291 -6.50 0.41 -11.99
C ALA A 291 -5.29 0.93 -12.78
N ALA A 292 -5.51 1.80 -13.76
CA ALA A 292 -4.46 2.31 -14.63
C ALA A 292 -3.52 3.30 -13.91
N LEU A 293 -4.05 4.15 -13.03
CA LEU A 293 -3.28 5.18 -12.33
C LEU A 293 -2.15 4.60 -11.47
N PRO A 294 -2.40 3.77 -10.44
CA PRO A 294 -1.33 3.16 -9.62
C PRO A 294 -0.38 2.29 -10.43
N TRP A 295 -0.90 1.57 -11.43
CA TRP A 295 -0.09 0.72 -12.31
C TRP A 295 0.90 1.52 -13.14
N SER A 296 0.47 2.67 -13.69
CA SER A 296 1.33 3.56 -14.46
C SER A 296 2.42 4.20 -13.60
N MET A 297 2.10 4.56 -12.35
CA MET A 297 3.04 5.08 -11.38
C MET A 297 4.11 4.04 -11.01
N THR A 298 3.68 2.83 -10.68
CA THR A 298 4.58 1.69 -10.40
C THR A 298 5.56 1.47 -11.55
N ARG A 299 5.08 1.55 -12.80
CA ARG A 299 5.93 1.38 -13.98
C ARG A 299 6.92 2.52 -14.20
N SER A 300 6.62 3.70 -13.66
CA SER A 300 7.44 4.91 -13.78
C SER A 300 8.37 5.12 -12.57
N GLY A 301 8.37 4.19 -11.60
CA GLY A 301 9.13 4.32 -10.35
C GLY A 301 8.56 5.35 -9.37
N VAL A 302 7.32 5.79 -9.58
CA VAL A 302 6.60 6.69 -8.67
C VAL A 302 5.77 5.83 -7.71
N ASP A 303 5.68 6.23 -6.45
CA ASP A 303 4.90 5.49 -5.46
C ASP A 303 3.42 5.40 -5.88
N PRO A 304 2.86 4.19 -6.03
CA PRO A 304 1.48 3.99 -6.47
C PRO A 304 0.43 4.59 -5.52
N ALA A 305 0.75 4.85 -4.25
CA ALA A 305 -0.16 5.46 -3.29
C ALA A 305 -0.52 6.92 -3.64
N PHE A 306 0.31 7.62 -4.42
CA PHE A 306 -0.06 8.93 -4.98
C PHE A 306 -1.22 8.84 -5.98
N GLY A 307 -1.44 7.65 -6.55
CA GLY A 307 -2.49 7.36 -7.51
C GLY A 307 -3.84 7.03 -6.90
N SER A 308 -3.98 7.07 -5.56
CA SER A 308 -5.22 6.77 -4.83
C SER A 308 -5.66 7.90 -3.88
N GLY A 309 -5.26 9.13 -4.18
CA GLY A 309 -5.51 10.33 -3.36
C GLY A 309 -6.30 11.40 -4.10
N PRO A 310 -6.19 12.69 -3.69
CA PRO A 310 -6.95 13.79 -4.28
C PRO A 310 -6.80 13.95 -5.80
N LEU A 311 -5.65 13.54 -6.35
CA LEU A 311 -5.42 13.53 -7.79
C LEU A 311 -6.35 12.53 -8.50
N ALA A 312 -6.52 11.33 -7.94
CA ALA A 312 -7.37 10.29 -8.49
C ALA A 312 -8.84 10.75 -8.49
N THR A 313 -9.32 11.28 -7.36
CA THR A 313 -10.66 11.85 -7.22
C THR A 313 -10.93 12.93 -8.29
N VAL A 314 -10.00 13.87 -8.50
CA VAL A 314 -10.18 14.90 -9.53
C VAL A 314 -10.32 14.30 -10.93
N VAL A 315 -9.49 13.30 -11.27
CA VAL A 315 -9.58 12.63 -12.58
C VAL A 315 -10.90 11.86 -12.71
N GLN A 316 -11.32 11.15 -11.66
CA GLN A 316 -12.56 10.39 -11.63
C GLN A 316 -13.79 11.28 -11.73
N ASP A 317 -13.82 12.42 -11.03
CA ASP A 317 -14.89 13.41 -11.09
C ASP A 317 -15.07 13.94 -12.52
N LEU A 318 -13.97 14.36 -13.15
CA LEU A 318 -13.99 14.90 -14.52
C LEU A 318 -14.49 13.88 -15.53
N LEU A 319 -13.98 12.65 -15.46
CA LEU A 319 -14.42 11.57 -16.35
C LEU A 319 -15.88 11.21 -16.12
N THR A 320 -16.32 11.17 -14.86
CA THR A 320 -17.71 10.86 -14.52
C THR A 320 -18.66 11.93 -15.04
N LEU A 321 -18.31 13.22 -14.91
CA LEU A 321 -19.11 14.32 -15.46
C LEU A 321 -19.20 14.22 -16.98
N LEU A 322 -18.07 13.97 -17.67
CA LEU A 322 -18.06 13.80 -19.12
C LEU A 322 -18.94 12.63 -19.57
N ILE A 323 -18.86 11.49 -18.88
CA ILE A 323 -19.69 10.32 -19.17
C ILE A 323 -21.16 10.62 -18.90
N TYR A 324 -21.47 11.23 -17.75
CA TYR A 324 -22.84 11.56 -17.37
C TYR A 324 -23.53 12.43 -18.42
N PHE A 325 -22.89 13.51 -18.82
CA PHE A 325 -23.48 14.41 -19.81
C PHE A 325 -23.46 13.86 -21.23
N ALA A 326 -22.45 13.08 -21.62
CA ALA A 326 -22.46 12.40 -22.91
C ALA A 326 -23.64 11.41 -23.00
N VAL A 327 -23.90 10.65 -21.94
CA VAL A 327 -25.05 9.75 -21.86
C VAL A 327 -26.37 10.52 -21.83
N ALA A 328 -26.48 11.56 -21.01
CA ALA A 328 -27.70 12.37 -20.93
C ALA A 328 -28.05 12.98 -22.30
N THR A 329 -27.06 13.54 -23.00
CA THR A 329 -27.25 14.08 -24.36
C THR A 329 -27.68 12.98 -25.32
N ALA A 330 -27.04 11.81 -25.29
CA ALA A 330 -27.38 10.70 -26.19
C ALA A 330 -28.79 10.12 -25.94
N VAL A 331 -29.26 10.13 -24.69
CA VAL A 331 -30.58 9.61 -24.31
C VAL A 331 -31.69 10.62 -24.60
N MET A 332 -31.45 11.90 -24.36
CA MET A 332 -32.48 12.94 -24.41
C MET A 332 -32.56 13.69 -25.74
N GLY A 333 -31.56 13.53 -26.63
CA GLY A 333 -31.55 14.11 -27.98
C GLY A 333 -30.88 15.48 -28.04
#